data_AF-A0A7Y4L6V5-F1
#
_entry.id   AF-A0A7Y4L6V5-F1
#
_cell.length_a   1.000
_cell.length_b   1.000
_cell.length_c   1.000
_cell.angle_alpha   90.00
_cell.angle_beta   90.00
_cell.angle_gamma   90.00
#
_symmetry.space_group_name_H-M   'P 1'
#
loop_
_entity.id
_entity.type
_entity.pdbx_description
1 polymer ?
#
loop_
_entity_poly.entity_id
_entity_poly.type
_entity_poly.pdbx_seq_one_letter_code
_entity_poly.pdbx_strand_id
1 'polypeptide(L)'
;MPPDVHTLTGPYVLDALPDPERGDFEQHLAYCESCTIEVTELREAAVKLATQVAQPPRAALKSAVMASLNDVRQLPPLIPDADSADDSTVIAPKRGFGRRGMLALAAAALAVATSGGIAIDQYRENSASRQQNLQIAAVLTQPDATTKHASVTGGGAATVVSSTSKDSAVVLLSGLPRLGPDRTYQMWMIDGSKTAHSVGLTDGSPERTTVISGVADKIAFGLTVEPAGGSTRPTEPVAALIPMA
;
A
#
# COMPACT_ATOMS: atom_id res chain seq x y z
N MET A 1 4.58 32.08 -26.72
CA MET A 1 3.57 31.94 -25.66
C MET A 1 4.24 31.15 -24.54
N PRO A 2 4.37 31.71 -23.33
CA PRO A 2 4.95 30.95 -22.22
C PRO A 2 4.12 29.67 -22.01
N PRO A 3 4.75 28.53 -21.67
CA PRO A 3 4.02 27.32 -21.33
C PRO A 3 3.05 27.61 -20.18
N ASP A 4 1.89 26.95 -20.19
CA ASP A 4 0.97 27.02 -19.06
C ASP A 4 1.68 26.47 -17.82
N VAL A 5 1.72 27.27 -16.75
CA VAL A 5 2.44 26.96 -15.51
C VAL A 5 1.98 25.62 -14.90
N HIS A 6 0.71 25.25 -15.09
CA HIS A 6 0.17 23.97 -14.61
C HIS A 6 0.75 22.76 -15.34
N THR A 7 1.30 22.94 -16.56
CA THR A 7 1.92 21.85 -17.33
C THR A 7 3.36 21.56 -16.93
N LEU A 8 3.93 22.38 -16.03
CA LEU A 8 5.33 22.27 -15.60
C LEU A 8 5.54 21.26 -14.46
N THR A 9 4.47 20.64 -13.94
CA THR A 9 4.52 19.65 -12.84
C THR A 9 5.43 18.46 -13.17
N GLY A 10 5.27 17.86 -14.35
CA GLY A 10 6.09 16.74 -14.84
C GLY A 10 7.58 17.09 -14.98
N PRO A 11 7.93 18.10 -15.80
CA PRO A 11 9.31 18.57 -15.93
C PRO A 11 9.94 18.99 -14.60
N TYR A 12 9.18 19.64 -13.70
CA TYR A 12 9.68 20.01 -12.37
C TYR A 12 10.08 18.79 -11.54
N VAL A 13 9.24 17.75 -11.50
CA VAL A 13 9.51 16.53 -10.74
C VAL A 13 10.71 15.76 -11.27
N LEU A 14 10.97 15.84 -12.58
CA LEU A 14 12.11 15.20 -13.23
C LEU A 14 13.37 16.09 -13.26
N ASP A 15 13.36 17.20 -12.52
CA ASP A 15 14.47 18.16 -12.48
C ASP A 15 14.83 18.74 -13.86
N ALA A 16 13.86 18.80 -14.77
CA ALA A 16 14.04 19.15 -16.18
C ALA A 16 13.67 20.61 -16.51
N LEU A 17 13.36 21.44 -15.51
CA LEU A 17 13.12 22.88 -15.69
C LEU A 17 14.43 23.68 -15.59
N PRO A 18 14.65 24.66 -16.50
CA PRO A 18 15.68 25.68 -16.33
C PRO A 18 15.48 26.48 -15.03
N ASP A 19 16.56 26.97 -14.44
CA ASP A 19 16.56 27.75 -13.19
C ASP A 19 15.51 28.88 -13.12
N PRO A 20 15.33 29.75 -14.14
CA PRO A 20 14.31 30.79 -14.08
C PRO A 20 12.88 30.22 -14.03
N GLU A 21 12.57 29.22 -14.86
CA GLU A 21 11.24 28.59 -14.90
C GLU A 21 10.94 27.79 -13.63
N ARG A 22 11.97 27.19 -13.04
CA ARG A 22 11.86 26.51 -11.74
C ARG A 22 11.49 27.49 -10.63
N GLY A 23 12.15 28.63 -10.56
CA GLY A 23 11.86 29.65 -9.54
C GLY A 23 10.42 30.17 -9.65
N ASP A 24 9.97 30.44 -10.87
CA ASP A 24 8.60 30.88 -11.16
C ASP A 24 7.57 29.79 -10.77
N PHE A 25 7.86 28.52 -11.08
CA PHE A 25 7.00 27.39 -10.72
C PHE A 25 6.97 27.14 -9.20
N GLU A 26 8.10 27.28 -8.50
CA GLU A 26 8.15 27.15 -7.03
C GLU A 26 7.38 28.26 -6.33
N GLN A 27 7.40 29.48 -6.87
CA GLN A 27 6.54 30.56 -6.40
C GLN A 27 5.05 30.23 -6.62
N HIS A 28 4.70 29.63 -7.76
CA HIS A 28 3.33 29.18 -8.05
C HIS A 28 2.84 28.10 -7.07
N LEU A 29 3.71 27.15 -6.68
CA LEU A 29 3.38 26.09 -5.73
C LEU A 29 2.95 26.62 -4.34
N ALA A 30 3.37 27.83 -3.97
CA ALA A 30 2.94 28.46 -2.71
C ALA A 30 1.44 28.83 -2.68
N TYR A 31 0.78 28.90 -3.84
CA TYR A 31 -0.60 29.38 -3.98
C TYR A 31 -1.53 28.42 -4.71
N CYS A 32 -1.04 27.30 -5.24
CA CYS A 32 -1.84 26.35 -6.04
C CYS A 32 -1.83 24.93 -5.45
N GLU A 33 -2.88 24.62 -4.69
CA GLU A 33 -3.04 23.32 -4.03
C GLU A 33 -3.06 22.14 -5.01
N SER A 34 -3.72 22.29 -6.17
CA SER A 34 -3.78 21.21 -7.18
C SER A 34 -2.39 20.85 -7.72
N CYS A 35 -1.54 21.84 -7.99
CA CYS A 35 -0.17 21.59 -8.44
C CYS A 35 0.70 21.02 -7.31
N THR A 36 0.48 21.39 -6.05
CA THR A 36 1.15 20.78 -4.90
C THR A 36 0.81 19.28 -4.79
N ILE A 37 -0.46 18.92 -4.93
CA ILE A 37 -0.93 17.52 -4.92
C ILE A 37 -0.28 16.77 -6.09
N GLU A 38 -0.38 17.30 -7.30
CA GLU A 38 0.13 16.64 -8.51
C GLU A 38 1.65 16.41 -8.46
N VAL A 39 2.43 17.41 -8.02
CA VAL A 39 3.88 17.28 -7.82
C VAL A 39 4.20 16.20 -6.79
N THR A 40 3.39 16.08 -5.74
CA THR A 40 3.57 15.06 -4.70
C THR A 40 3.34 13.65 -5.27
N GLU A 41 2.23 13.44 -5.99
CA GLU A 41 1.89 12.17 -6.63
C GLU A 41 2.92 11.77 -7.71
N LEU A 42 3.33 12.72 -8.55
CA LEU A 42 4.34 12.49 -9.58
C LEU A 42 5.71 12.16 -8.98
N ARG A 43 6.11 12.79 -7.86
CA ARG A 43 7.35 12.45 -7.14
C ARG A 43 7.34 11.00 -6.67
N GLU A 44 6.21 10.49 -6.17
CA GLU A 44 6.11 9.09 -5.79
C GLU A 44 6.30 8.14 -6.98
N ALA A 45 5.72 8.47 -8.13
CA ALA A 45 5.89 7.71 -9.36
C ALA A 45 7.36 7.74 -9.82
N ALA A 46 8.00 8.91 -9.80
CA ALA A 46 9.41 9.07 -10.16
C ALA A 46 10.33 8.24 -9.25
N VAL A 47 10.10 8.24 -7.93
CA VAL A 47 10.85 7.40 -6.98
C VAL A 47 10.68 5.91 -7.28
N LYS A 48 9.45 5.46 -7.56
CA LYS A 48 9.18 4.06 -7.93
C LYS A 48 9.99 3.65 -9.16
N LEU A 49 10.05 4.50 -10.20
CA LEU A 49 10.85 4.25 -11.39
C LEU A 49 12.36 4.26 -11.09
N ALA A 50 12.84 5.25 -10.35
CA ALA A 50 14.26 5.39 -10.00
C ALA A 50 14.80 4.18 -9.23
N THR A 51 13.99 3.58 -8.34
CA THR A 51 14.41 2.39 -7.57
C THR A 51 14.66 1.16 -8.44
N GLN A 52 14.04 1.05 -9.61
CA GLN A 52 14.21 -0.10 -10.52
C GLN A 52 15.55 -0.08 -11.26
N VAL A 53 16.15 1.11 -11.38
CA VAL A 53 17.41 1.33 -12.12
C VAL A 53 18.56 1.72 -11.20
N ALA A 54 18.36 1.66 -9.89
CA ALA A 54 19.34 2.08 -8.90
C ALA A 54 20.59 1.19 -8.94
N GLN A 55 21.78 1.82 -8.95
CA GLN A 55 23.06 1.14 -8.87
C GLN A 55 23.75 1.45 -7.53
N PRO A 56 24.49 0.49 -6.95
CA PRO A 56 25.23 0.73 -5.72
C PRO A 56 26.29 1.81 -5.95
N PRO A 57 26.37 2.86 -5.10
CA PRO A 57 27.42 3.85 -5.21
C PRO A 57 28.78 3.23 -4.88
N ARG A 58 29.84 3.80 -5.45
CA ARG A 58 31.23 3.44 -5.09
C ARG A 58 31.44 3.54 -3.57
N ALA A 59 32.06 2.53 -2.96
CA ALA A 59 32.15 2.36 -1.50
C ALA A 59 32.75 3.58 -0.77
N ALA A 60 33.69 4.29 -1.42
CA ALA A 60 34.32 5.50 -0.89
C ALA A 60 33.44 6.77 -0.95
N LEU A 61 32.28 6.75 -1.63
CA LEU A 61 31.44 7.93 -1.78
C LEU A 61 30.93 8.43 -0.43
N LYS A 62 30.51 7.51 0.45
CA LYS A 62 30.01 7.86 1.78
C LYS A 62 31.09 8.53 2.63
N SER A 63 32.28 7.94 2.69
CA SER A 63 33.38 8.52 3.46
C SER A 63 33.84 9.86 2.90
N ALA A 64 33.89 10.01 1.56
CA ALA A 64 34.23 11.26 0.91
C ALA A 64 33.22 12.37 1.23
N VAL A 65 31.91 12.10 1.11
CA VAL A 65 30.85 13.07 1.45
C VAL A 65 30.91 13.47 2.92
N MET A 66 31.06 12.49 3.83
CA MET A 66 31.14 12.76 5.27
C MET A 66 32.38 13.57 5.64
N ALA A 67 33.51 13.38 4.96
CA ALA A 67 34.70 14.20 5.16
C ALA A 67 34.46 15.65 4.69
N SER A 68 33.82 15.85 3.53
CA SER A 68 33.52 17.19 2.99
C SER A 68 32.59 18.02 3.87
N LEU A 69 31.74 17.40 4.69
CA LEU A 69 30.85 18.15 5.60
C LEU A 69 31.61 19.03 6.60
N ASN A 70 32.84 18.66 6.97
CA ASN A 70 33.66 19.45 7.91
C ASN A 70 34.20 20.75 7.27
N ASP A 71 34.27 20.81 5.95
CA ASP A 71 34.81 21.94 5.20
C ASP A 71 33.72 22.92 4.73
N VAL A 72 32.45 22.51 4.80
CA VAL A 72 31.30 23.36 4.44
C VAL A 72 30.97 24.28 5.61
N ARG A 73 31.12 25.59 5.39
CA ARG A 73 30.68 26.60 6.36
C ARG A 73 29.18 26.49 6.57
N GLN A 74 28.77 26.23 7.81
CA GLN A 74 27.36 26.26 8.19
C GLN A 74 26.83 27.70 8.11
N LEU A 75 25.63 27.86 7.55
CA LEU A 75 24.94 29.14 7.59
C LEU A 75 24.58 29.49 9.04
N PRO A 76 24.63 30.78 9.43
CA PRO A 76 24.15 31.21 10.74
C PRO A 76 22.70 30.78 10.95
N PRO A 77 22.29 30.45 12.18
CA PRO A 77 20.88 30.21 12.49
C PRO A 77 20.05 31.44 12.11
N LEU A 78 18.91 31.22 11.46
CA LEU A 78 17.92 32.26 11.17
C LEU A 78 17.34 32.74 12.50
N ILE A 79 17.84 33.86 13.01
CA ILE A 79 17.27 34.58 14.14
C ILE A 79 16.21 35.53 13.53
N PRO A 80 14.93 35.42 13.90
CA PRO A 80 13.92 36.38 13.44
C PRO A 80 14.35 37.80 13.83
N ASP A 81 14.38 38.72 12.85
CA ASP A 81 14.78 40.11 13.07
C ASP A 81 13.86 40.79 14.09
N ALA A 82 14.47 41.38 15.13
CA ALA A 82 13.77 42.05 16.21
C ALA A 82 13.15 43.41 15.82
N ASP A 83 13.39 43.90 14.61
CA ASP A 83 12.99 45.25 14.16
C ASP A 83 11.63 45.32 13.45
N SER A 84 10.91 44.20 13.29
CA SER A 84 9.47 44.22 12.93
C SER A 84 8.57 44.25 14.17
N ALA A 85 8.90 45.12 15.12
CA ALA A 85 8.10 45.36 16.32
C ALA A 85 7.80 46.85 16.45
N ASP A 86 6.99 47.38 15.53
CA ASP A 86 6.19 48.56 15.84
C ASP A 86 4.84 48.06 16.41
N ASP A 87 4.57 48.50 17.62
CA ASP A 87 3.45 48.16 18.51
C ASP A 87 3.29 46.70 18.95
N SER A 88 4.14 46.27 19.89
CA SER A 88 3.85 45.12 20.75
C SER A 88 4.25 45.43 22.18
N THR A 89 3.26 45.71 23.02
CA THR A 89 3.36 45.55 24.47
C THR A 89 3.78 44.11 24.78
N VAL A 90 5.08 43.91 25.03
CA VAL A 90 5.64 42.61 25.40
C VAL A 90 5.19 42.26 26.81
N ILE A 91 4.22 41.35 26.92
CA ILE A 91 3.95 40.64 28.18
C ILE A 91 5.08 39.63 28.36
N ALA A 92 6.04 39.96 29.22
CA ALA A 92 7.12 39.06 29.63
C ALA A 92 6.54 37.79 30.31
N PRO A 93 6.95 36.57 29.91
CA PRO A 93 6.48 35.36 30.59
C PRO A 93 7.19 35.21 31.93
N LYS A 94 6.44 35.36 33.03
CA LYS A 94 6.89 35.00 34.38
C LYS A 94 7.10 33.48 34.45
N ARG A 95 8.30 33.08 34.90
CA ARG A 95 8.63 31.72 35.36
C ARG A 95 7.60 31.25 36.40
N GLY A 96 6.77 30.29 36.02
CA GLY A 96 5.80 29.65 36.90
C GLY A 96 5.29 28.37 36.26
N PHE A 97 6.06 27.29 36.37
CA PHE A 97 5.70 25.99 35.83
C PHE A 97 4.64 25.33 36.72
N GLY A 98 3.37 25.68 36.49
CA GLY A 98 2.23 24.96 37.03
C GLY A 98 1.96 23.68 36.23
N ARG A 99 1.37 22.66 36.88
CA ARG A 99 0.95 21.35 36.33
C ARG A 99 0.26 21.38 34.95
N ARG A 100 -0.27 22.53 34.53
CA ARG A 100 -0.94 22.76 33.24
C ARG A 100 0.03 22.89 32.05
N GLY A 101 1.27 23.34 32.27
CA GLY A 101 2.31 23.40 31.22
C GLY A 101 2.82 22.03 30.80
N MET A 102 2.76 21.03 31.70
CA MET A 102 3.05 19.63 31.39
C MET A 102 2.00 18.96 30.50
N LEU A 103 0.75 19.46 30.49
CA LEU A 103 -0.33 18.90 29.65
C LEU A 103 -0.25 19.40 28.20
N ALA A 104 0.27 20.60 27.95
CA ALA A 104 0.38 21.17 26.60
C ALA A 104 1.53 20.54 25.79
N LEU A 105 2.63 20.15 26.44
CA LEU A 105 3.74 19.45 25.79
C LEU A 105 3.36 18.02 25.36
N ALA A 106 2.35 17.42 26.02
CA ALA A 106 1.81 16.11 25.64
C ALA A 106 0.97 16.17 24.35
N ALA A 107 0.29 17.29 24.07
CA ALA A 107 -0.59 17.44 22.90
C ALA A 107 0.17 17.59 21.57
N ALA A 108 1.33 18.27 21.56
CA ALA A 108 2.14 18.44 20.35
C ALA A 108 2.90 17.17 19.95
N ALA A 109 3.33 16.36 20.93
CA ALA A 109 3.89 15.03 20.68
C ALA A 109 2.85 14.05 20.08
N LEU A 110 1.57 14.21 20.44
CA LEU A 110 0.46 13.43 19.86
C LEU A 110 0.16 13.82 18.40
N ALA A 111 0.35 15.09 18.00
CA ALA A 111 0.09 15.55 16.64
C ALA A 111 1.13 15.06 15.60
N VAL A 112 2.42 15.01 15.98
CA VAL A 112 3.50 14.46 15.13
C VAL A 112 3.44 12.92 15.09
N ALA A 113 3.05 12.28 16.20
CA ALA A 113 2.84 10.83 16.25
C ALA A 113 1.64 10.37 15.40
N THR A 114 0.61 11.21 15.24
CA THR A 114 -0.57 10.88 14.42
C THR A 114 -0.31 11.02 12.91
N SER A 115 0.39 12.06 12.45
CA SER A 115 0.77 12.20 11.03
C SER A 115 1.86 11.20 10.60
N GLY A 116 2.80 10.86 11.48
CA GLY A 116 3.77 9.78 11.24
C GLY A 116 3.14 8.38 11.30
N GLY A 117 2.12 8.20 12.15
CA GLY A 117 1.37 6.95 12.26
C GLY A 117 0.59 6.60 10.99
N ILE A 118 -0.09 7.59 10.38
CA ILE A 118 -0.88 7.41 9.15
C ILE A 118 0.04 7.07 7.95
N ALA A 119 1.22 7.70 7.85
CA ALA A 119 2.18 7.40 6.77
C ALA A 119 2.81 6.00 6.87
N ILE A 120 3.03 5.49 8.10
CA ILE A 120 3.53 4.14 8.32
C ILE A 120 2.43 3.11 8.06
N ASP A 121 1.18 3.38 8.44
CA ASP A 121 0.05 2.48 8.18
C ASP A 121 -0.23 2.37 6.67
N GLN A 122 -0.23 3.51 5.97
CA GLN A 122 -0.38 3.56 4.50
C GLN A 122 0.77 2.81 3.79
N TYR A 123 2.01 2.89 4.28
CA TYR A 123 3.15 2.16 3.71
C TYR A 123 3.07 0.65 4.00
N ARG A 124 2.56 0.26 5.17
CA ARG A 124 2.36 -1.16 5.54
C ARG A 124 1.21 -1.78 4.75
N GLU A 125 0.11 -1.06 4.55
CA GLU A 125 -0.99 -1.50 3.69
C GLU A 125 -0.54 -1.62 2.23
N ASN A 126 0.16 -0.62 1.70
CA ASN A 126 0.66 -0.63 0.32
C ASN A 126 1.69 -1.75 0.07
N SER A 127 2.58 -2.02 1.03
CA SER A 127 3.55 -3.12 0.92
C SER A 127 2.88 -4.50 0.99
N ALA A 128 1.89 -4.68 1.85
CA ALA A 128 1.10 -5.91 1.92
C ALA A 128 0.30 -6.16 0.63
N SER A 129 -0.41 -5.16 0.11
CA SER A 129 -1.12 -5.26 -1.17
C SER A 129 -0.18 -5.51 -2.34
N ARG A 130 0.99 -4.88 -2.36
CA ARG A 130 2.02 -5.11 -3.40
C ARG A 130 2.53 -6.54 -3.36
N GLN A 131 2.81 -7.08 -2.18
CA GLN A 131 3.30 -8.46 -2.03
C GLN A 131 2.23 -9.46 -2.49
N GLN A 132 0.96 -9.23 -2.17
CA GLN A 132 -0.14 -10.05 -2.65
C GLN A 132 -0.27 -10.01 -4.19
N ASN A 133 -0.18 -8.82 -4.80
CA ASN A 133 -0.24 -8.68 -6.27
C ASN A 133 0.92 -9.40 -6.97
N LEU A 134 2.12 -9.35 -6.40
CA LEU A 134 3.28 -10.10 -6.93
C LEU A 134 3.07 -11.61 -6.85
N GLN A 135 2.45 -12.12 -5.78
CA GLN A 135 2.13 -13.53 -5.64
C GLN A 135 1.07 -13.98 -6.66
N ILE A 136 0.02 -13.18 -6.87
CA ILE A 136 -0.99 -13.44 -7.89
C ILE A 136 -0.34 -13.48 -9.28
N ALA A 137 0.41 -12.42 -9.64
CA ALA A 137 1.10 -12.35 -10.92
C ALA A 137 2.02 -13.54 -11.13
N ALA A 138 2.77 -13.95 -10.10
CA ALA A 138 3.69 -15.08 -10.19
C ALA A 138 3.03 -16.43 -10.52
N VAL A 139 1.73 -16.61 -10.20
CA VAL A 139 0.96 -17.78 -10.62
C VAL A 139 0.43 -17.60 -12.04
N LEU A 140 -0.17 -16.44 -12.33
CA LEU A 140 -0.79 -16.15 -13.62
C LEU A 140 0.19 -16.16 -14.80
N THR A 141 1.46 -15.81 -14.57
CA THR A 141 2.49 -15.76 -15.61
C THR A 141 3.18 -17.10 -15.86
N GLN A 142 2.79 -18.18 -15.18
CA GLN A 142 3.41 -19.48 -15.41
C GLN A 142 2.97 -20.09 -16.73
N PRO A 143 3.87 -20.73 -17.49
CA PRO A 143 3.51 -21.40 -18.75
C PRO A 143 2.48 -22.53 -18.58
N ASP A 144 2.45 -23.16 -17.40
CA ASP A 144 1.52 -24.24 -17.05
C ASP A 144 0.28 -23.74 -16.29
N ALA A 145 0.05 -22.43 -16.23
CA ALA A 145 -1.12 -21.87 -15.56
C ALA A 145 -2.42 -22.27 -16.29
N THR A 146 -3.30 -22.99 -15.60
CA THR A 146 -4.63 -23.38 -16.11
C THR A 146 -5.72 -22.59 -15.42
N THR A 147 -6.73 -22.13 -16.18
CA THR A 147 -7.88 -21.40 -15.63
C THR A 147 -9.14 -22.25 -15.76
N LYS A 148 -9.87 -22.40 -14.66
CA LYS A 148 -11.16 -23.11 -14.57
C LYS A 148 -12.15 -22.23 -13.82
N HIS A 149 -13.43 -22.35 -14.12
CA HIS A 149 -14.48 -21.56 -13.48
C HIS A 149 -15.75 -22.38 -13.32
N ALA A 150 -16.56 -22.03 -12.30
CA ALA A 150 -17.89 -22.58 -12.10
C ALA A 150 -18.82 -21.53 -11.47
N SER A 151 -20.12 -21.64 -11.76
CA SER A 151 -21.14 -20.90 -11.02
C SER A 151 -21.31 -21.47 -9.62
N VAL A 152 -21.61 -20.59 -8.66
CA VAL A 152 -21.87 -20.99 -7.28
C VAL A 152 -23.37 -21.11 -7.05
N THR A 153 -23.79 -22.23 -6.46
CA THR A 153 -25.19 -22.46 -6.09
C THR A 153 -25.64 -21.37 -5.12
N GLY A 154 -26.75 -20.70 -5.46
CA GLY A 154 -27.25 -19.54 -4.71
C GLY A 154 -26.81 -18.18 -5.27
N GLY A 155 -25.83 -18.14 -6.17
CA GLY A 155 -25.40 -16.92 -6.87
C GLY A 155 -23.89 -16.70 -6.85
N GLY A 156 -23.40 -15.99 -7.86
CA GLY A 156 -21.98 -15.68 -8.04
C GLY A 156 -21.20 -16.75 -8.81
N ALA A 157 -19.88 -16.57 -8.85
CA ALA A 157 -18.97 -17.46 -9.56
C ALA A 157 -17.66 -17.65 -8.79
N ALA A 158 -17.01 -18.76 -9.05
CA ALA A 158 -15.67 -19.08 -8.58
C ALA A 158 -14.76 -19.36 -9.78
N THR A 159 -13.60 -18.72 -9.83
CA THR A 159 -12.55 -18.94 -10.83
C THR A 159 -11.28 -19.37 -10.11
N VAL A 160 -10.63 -20.41 -10.61
CA VAL A 160 -9.38 -20.94 -10.10
C VAL A 160 -8.35 -20.88 -11.20
N VAL A 161 -7.24 -20.21 -10.95
CA VAL A 161 -6.04 -20.27 -11.79
C VAL A 161 -4.95 -21.01 -11.04
N SER A 162 -4.44 -22.11 -11.58
CA SER A 162 -3.46 -22.95 -10.88
C SER A 162 -2.25 -23.25 -11.73
N SER A 163 -1.09 -23.33 -11.09
CA SER A 163 0.16 -23.80 -11.68
C SER A 163 0.79 -24.85 -10.77
N THR A 164 1.02 -26.04 -11.33
CA THR A 164 1.67 -27.15 -10.62
C THR A 164 3.15 -26.85 -10.43
N SER A 165 3.80 -26.23 -11.43
CA SER A 165 5.22 -25.85 -11.37
C SER A 165 5.51 -24.80 -10.29
N LYS A 166 4.56 -23.88 -10.06
CA LYS A 166 4.65 -22.88 -8.98
C LYS A 166 4.11 -23.38 -7.64
N ASP A 167 3.49 -24.55 -7.63
CA ASP A 167 2.80 -25.13 -6.47
C ASP A 167 1.84 -24.11 -5.81
N SER A 168 1.08 -23.39 -6.64
CA SER A 168 0.16 -22.35 -6.16
C SER A 168 -1.06 -22.16 -7.06
N ALA A 169 -2.16 -21.71 -6.46
CA ALA A 169 -3.39 -21.33 -7.12
C ALA A 169 -3.89 -19.96 -6.67
N VAL A 170 -4.58 -19.26 -7.56
CA VAL A 170 -5.33 -18.02 -7.29
C VAL A 170 -6.81 -18.35 -7.42
N VAL A 171 -7.57 -18.10 -6.36
CA VAL A 171 -9.02 -18.25 -6.35
C VAL A 171 -9.65 -16.87 -6.34
N LEU A 172 -10.55 -16.63 -7.29
CA LEU A 172 -11.39 -15.46 -7.38
C LEU A 172 -12.85 -15.87 -7.15
N LEU A 173 -13.46 -15.32 -6.11
CA LEU A 173 -14.89 -15.44 -5.84
C LEU A 173 -15.55 -14.11 -6.17
N SER A 174 -16.60 -14.13 -6.98
CA SER A 174 -17.30 -12.91 -7.42
C SER A 174 -18.80 -13.03 -7.26
N GLY A 175 -19.43 -11.95 -6.80
CA GLY A 175 -20.89 -11.84 -6.69
C GLY A 175 -21.53 -12.85 -5.74
N LEU A 176 -20.81 -13.33 -4.73
CA LEU A 176 -21.39 -14.24 -3.73
C LEU A 176 -22.43 -13.49 -2.90
N PRO A 177 -23.64 -14.05 -2.71
CA PRO A 177 -24.61 -13.50 -1.77
C PRO A 177 -24.04 -13.42 -0.36
N ARG A 178 -24.39 -12.35 0.38
CA ARG A 178 -24.08 -12.30 1.81
C ARG A 178 -24.91 -13.34 2.55
N LEU A 179 -24.24 -14.09 3.42
CA LEU A 179 -24.89 -15.07 4.28
C LEU A 179 -25.34 -14.42 5.61
N GLY A 180 -26.23 -15.11 6.33
CA GLY A 180 -26.59 -14.73 7.70
C GLY A 180 -25.41 -14.83 8.67
N PRO A 181 -25.47 -14.19 9.85
CA PRO A 181 -24.36 -14.12 10.80
C PRO A 181 -23.95 -15.50 11.39
N ASP A 182 -24.80 -16.50 11.23
CA ASP A 182 -24.60 -17.89 11.66
C ASP A 182 -23.94 -18.77 10.59
N ARG A 183 -23.59 -18.20 9.43
CA ARG A 183 -23.09 -18.93 8.25
C ARG A 183 -21.86 -18.26 7.64
N THR A 184 -21.02 -19.05 6.99
CA THR A 184 -19.84 -18.58 6.25
C THR A 184 -19.59 -19.46 5.03
N TYR A 185 -18.96 -18.93 4.00
CA TYR A 185 -18.41 -19.77 2.94
C TYR A 185 -17.07 -20.33 3.40
N GLN A 186 -16.84 -21.61 3.15
CA GLN A 186 -15.56 -22.26 3.39
C GLN A 186 -15.00 -22.80 2.08
N MET A 187 -13.73 -22.48 1.85
CA MET A 187 -12.97 -22.90 0.68
C MET A 187 -12.17 -24.16 1.01
N TRP A 188 -12.10 -25.08 0.06
CA TRP A 188 -11.46 -26.37 0.21
C TRP A 188 -10.55 -26.68 -0.97
N MET A 189 -9.37 -27.24 -0.68
CA MET A 189 -8.54 -27.91 -1.68
C MET A 189 -8.63 -29.41 -1.46
N ILE A 190 -8.98 -30.14 -2.51
CA ILE A 190 -9.21 -31.58 -2.45
C ILE A 190 -8.02 -32.30 -3.06
N ASP A 191 -7.41 -33.22 -2.31
CA ASP A 191 -6.29 -34.03 -2.80
C ASP A 191 -6.74 -35.28 -3.56
N GLY A 192 -5.77 -35.99 -4.15
CA GLY A 192 -6.02 -37.25 -4.88
C GLY A 192 -6.69 -38.36 -4.02
N SER A 193 -6.59 -38.29 -2.69
CA SER A 193 -7.28 -39.21 -1.77
C SER A 193 -8.74 -38.82 -1.50
N LYS A 194 -9.22 -37.73 -2.11
CA LYS A 194 -10.51 -37.09 -1.87
C LYS A 194 -10.63 -36.48 -0.46
N THR A 195 -9.51 -36.19 0.19
CA THR A 195 -9.51 -35.46 1.46
C THR A 195 -9.56 -33.97 1.16
N ALA A 196 -10.52 -33.27 1.77
CA ALA A 196 -10.69 -31.83 1.64
C ALA A 196 -9.94 -31.10 2.76
N HIS A 197 -9.08 -30.16 2.36
CA HIS A 197 -8.29 -29.34 3.27
C HIS A 197 -8.84 -27.91 3.25
N SER A 198 -9.20 -27.38 4.42
CA SER A 198 -9.70 -26.01 4.53
C SER A 198 -8.60 -25.01 4.18
N VAL A 199 -8.90 -24.06 3.30
CA VAL A 199 -7.95 -23.03 2.83
C VAL A 199 -8.42 -21.61 3.09
N GLY A 200 -9.57 -21.44 3.75
CA GLY A 200 -10.04 -20.13 4.20
C GLY A 200 -11.55 -20.05 4.37
N LEU A 201 -11.97 -18.97 5.04
CA LEU A 201 -13.36 -18.60 5.26
C LEU A 201 -13.65 -17.23 4.63
N THR A 202 -14.86 -17.03 4.12
CA THR A 202 -15.34 -15.72 3.67
C THR A 202 -16.84 -15.57 3.90
N ASP A 203 -17.26 -14.38 4.30
CA ASP A 203 -18.64 -13.98 4.61
C ASP A 203 -19.48 -13.60 3.38
N GLY A 204 -18.89 -13.59 2.19
CA GLY A 204 -19.50 -13.11 0.95
C GLY A 204 -19.15 -11.65 0.70
N SER A 205 -18.13 -11.44 -0.14
CA SER A 205 -17.72 -10.13 -0.66
C SER A 205 -18.13 -10.04 -2.14
N PRO A 206 -18.44 -8.83 -2.67
CA PRO A 206 -18.66 -8.65 -4.11
C PRO A 206 -17.50 -9.21 -4.95
N GLU A 207 -16.27 -9.12 -4.42
CA GLU A 207 -15.09 -9.74 -5.01
C GLU A 207 -14.10 -10.14 -3.92
N ARG A 208 -13.53 -11.34 -4.02
CA ARG A 208 -12.50 -11.86 -3.11
C ARG A 208 -11.46 -12.66 -3.89
N THR A 209 -10.21 -12.23 -3.80
CA THR A 209 -9.06 -12.94 -4.38
C THR A 209 -8.18 -13.52 -3.29
N THR A 210 -7.78 -14.78 -3.41
CA THR A 210 -6.91 -15.46 -2.45
C THR A 210 -5.86 -16.30 -3.18
N VAL A 211 -4.61 -16.21 -2.73
CA VAL A 211 -3.52 -17.06 -3.19
C VAL A 211 -3.39 -18.23 -2.22
N ILE A 212 -3.32 -19.45 -2.76
CA ILE A 212 -3.19 -20.70 -2.02
C ILE A 212 -1.92 -21.38 -2.51
N SER A 213 -1.02 -21.73 -1.60
CA SER A 213 0.19 -22.52 -1.90
C SER A 213 -0.02 -24.00 -1.55
N GLY A 214 0.82 -24.90 -2.07
CA GLY A 214 0.72 -26.33 -1.76
C GLY A 214 -0.43 -27.02 -2.50
N VAL A 215 -0.57 -26.73 -3.80
CA VAL A 215 -1.65 -27.25 -4.66
C VAL A 215 -1.19 -28.33 -5.64
N ALA A 216 0.11 -28.66 -5.68
CA ALA A 216 0.67 -29.61 -6.65
C ALA A 216 0.06 -31.02 -6.58
N ASP A 217 -0.40 -31.45 -5.40
CA ASP A 217 -1.09 -32.72 -5.15
C ASP A 217 -2.63 -32.59 -5.10
N LYS A 218 -3.16 -31.39 -5.36
CA LYS A 218 -4.59 -31.08 -5.29
C LYS A 218 -5.24 -31.21 -6.67
N ILE A 219 -6.42 -31.82 -6.69
CA ILE A 219 -7.14 -32.19 -7.92
C ILE A 219 -8.40 -31.35 -8.14
N ALA A 220 -8.92 -30.71 -7.09
CA ALA A 220 -10.12 -29.89 -7.18
C ALA A 220 -10.18 -28.80 -6.10
N PHE A 221 -10.86 -27.72 -6.43
CA PHE A 221 -11.31 -26.70 -5.49
C PHE A 221 -12.79 -26.92 -5.15
N GLY A 222 -13.15 -26.77 -3.87
CA GLY A 222 -14.52 -26.85 -3.39
C GLY A 222 -14.93 -25.59 -2.62
N LEU A 223 -16.21 -25.24 -2.70
CA LEU A 223 -16.83 -24.18 -1.91
C LEU A 223 -18.10 -24.70 -1.26
N THR A 224 -18.25 -24.52 0.05
CA THR A 224 -19.45 -24.91 0.82
C THR A 224 -19.97 -23.76 1.67
N VAL A 225 -21.23 -23.86 2.11
CA VAL A 225 -21.82 -22.96 3.11
C VAL A 225 -21.83 -23.68 4.45
N GLU A 226 -21.06 -23.17 5.40
CA GLU A 226 -20.79 -23.79 6.69
C GLU A 226 -21.38 -22.96 7.83
N PRO A 227 -21.51 -23.52 9.05
CA PRO A 227 -21.77 -22.75 10.24
C PRO A 227 -20.67 -21.68 10.47
N ALA A 228 -21.00 -20.62 11.20
CA ALA A 228 -20.02 -19.63 11.62
C ALA A 228 -18.80 -20.30 12.29
N GLY A 229 -17.59 -19.93 11.84
CA GLY A 229 -16.33 -20.57 12.26
C GLY A 229 -15.88 -21.73 11.36
N GLY A 230 -16.73 -22.20 10.45
CA GLY A 230 -16.43 -23.29 9.52
C GLY A 230 -16.63 -24.69 10.12
N SER A 231 -16.32 -25.69 9.31
CA SER A 231 -16.43 -27.11 9.62
C SER A 231 -15.06 -27.79 9.46
N THR A 232 -14.91 -28.97 10.08
CA THR A 232 -13.71 -29.82 9.92
C THR A 232 -13.72 -30.62 8.62
N ARG A 233 -14.90 -30.79 8.01
CA ARG A 233 -15.12 -31.41 6.71
C ARG A 233 -16.20 -30.64 5.95
N PRO A 234 -16.19 -30.64 4.61
CA PRO A 234 -17.22 -29.98 3.82
C PRO A 234 -18.60 -30.56 4.15
N THR A 235 -19.59 -29.70 4.38
CA THR A 235 -21.00 -30.10 4.48
C THR A 235 -21.68 -30.15 3.11
N GLU A 236 -22.76 -30.92 3.03
CA GLU A 236 -23.61 -30.98 1.85
C GLU A 236 -24.83 -30.04 2.00
N PRO A 237 -25.33 -29.44 0.89
CA PRO A 237 -24.81 -29.56 -0.47
C PRO A 237 -23.57 -28.69 -0.72
N VAL A 238 -22.71 -29.16 -1.63
CA VAL A 238 -21.55 -28.39 -2.10
C VAL A 238 -22.02 -27.24 -2.99
N ALA A 239 -21.59 -26.01 -2.69
CA ALA A 239 -22.01 -24.82 -3.42
C ALA A 239 -21.33 -24.73 -4.79
N ALA A 240 -20.04 -25.10 -4.89
CA ALA A 240 -19.32 -25.28 -6.14
C ALA A 240 -18.18 -26.31 -6.01
N LEU A 241 -17.91 -27.04 -7.09
CA LEU A 241 -16.78 -27.97 -7.21
C LEU A 241 -16.11 -27.76 -8.58
N ILE A 242 -14.81 -27.47 -8.57
CA ILE A 242 -14.03 -27.14 -9.76
C ILE A 242 -12.85 -28.10 -9.87
N PRO A 243 -12.85 -29.05 -10.83
CA PRO A 243 -11.67 -29.85 -11.14
C PRO A 243 -10.54 -28.97 -11.68
N MET A 244 -9.31 -29.21 -11.20
CA MET A 244 -8.12 -28.43 -11.56
C MET A 244 -7.25 -29.10 -12.62
N ALA A 245 -7.46 -30.40 -12.85
CA ALA A 245 -6.88 -31.18 -13.94
C ALA A 245 -7.76 -31.15 -15.20
#